data_AF-A0A0D0A482-F1
#
_entry.id   AF-A0A0D0A482-F1
#
_cell.length_a   1.000
_cell.length_b   1.000
_cell.length_c   1.000
_cell.angle_alpha   90.00
_cell.angle_beta   90.00
_cell.angle_gamma   90.00
#
_symmetry.space_group_name_H-M   'P 1'
#
loop_
_entity.id
_entity.type
_entity.pdbx_description
1 polymer ?
#
loop_
_entity_poly.entity_id
_entity_poly.type
_entity_poly.pdbx_seq_one_letter_code
_entity_poly.pdbx_strand_id
1 'polypeptide(L)'
;ILVNPTGWPMKWRAIDWCVELNNLFTKVKNGGKNSNRSVEWIILESPLVQVYQNLQGLVQQSFGHTHLTTNHAAPNMRKTIARLQEQLTLNSPHTVLAGRKSQYLVDDLSKK
;
A
#
# COMPACT_ATOMS: atom_id res chain seq x y z
N ILE A 1 -14.91 -23.21 -10.02
CA ILE A 1 -15.60 -22.03 -10.62
C ILE A 1 -14.54 -21.04 -11.08
N LEU A 2 -14.59 -20.61 -12.34
CA LEU A 2 -13.70 -19.61 -12.90
C LEU A 2 -14.38 -18.25 -12.88
N VAL A 3 -13.64 -17.20 -12.53
CA VAL A 3 -14.13 -15.82 -12.55
C VAL A 3 -13.28 -15.00 -13.50
N ASN A 4 -13.94 -14.05 -14.17
CA ASN A 4 -13.27 -13.08 -15.01
C ASN A 4 -13.43 -11.69 -14.38
N PRO A 5 -12.64 -11.36 -13.35
CA PRO A 5 -12.74 -10.07 -12.66
C PRO A 5 -12.42 -8.89 -13.58
N THR A 6 -11.81 -9.14 -14.74
CA THR A 6 -11.48 -8.11 -15.72
C THR A 6 -12.61 -7.85 -16.71
N GLY A 7 -13.46 -8.85 -16.99
CA GLY A 7 -14.51 -8.78 -18.02
C GLY A 7 -14.00 -8.96 -19.47
N TRP A 8 -12.70 -9.14 -19.70
CA TRP A 8 -12.11 -9.27 -21.05
C TRP A 8 -12.11 -10.72 -21.55
N PRO A 9 -12.28 -10.97 -22.86
CA PRO A 9 -12.25 -12.32 -23.41
C PRO A 9 -10.98 -13.08 -23.01
N MET A 10 -11.13 -14.35 -22.66
CA MET A 10 -10.03 -15.27 -22.32
C MET A 10 -9.19 -14.92 -21.08
N LYS A 11 -9.64 -14.02 -20.20
CA LYS A 11 -8.93 -13.63 -18.95
C LYS A 11 -9.52 -14.26 -17.68
N TRP A 12 -9.85 -15.53 -17.77
CA TRP A 12 -10.37 -16.30 -16.64
C TRP A 12 -9.29 -16.59 -15.59
N ARG A 13 -9.70 -16.62 -14.33
CA ARG A 13 -8.88 -16.94 -13.17
C ARG A 13 -9.63 -17.93 -12.27
N ALA A 14 -8.88 -18.80 -11.61
CA ALA A 14 -9.44 -19.61 -10.53
C ALA A 14 -9.84 -18.67 -9.38
N ILE A 15 -11.03 -18.89 -8.80
CA ILE A 15 -11.54 -18.10 -7.67
C ILE A 15 -10.55 -18.07 -6.51
N ASP A 16 -9.90 -19.19 -6.26
CA ASP A 16 -8.97 -19.37 -5.14
C ASP A 16 -7.80 -18.39 -5.23
N TRP A 17 -7.24 -18.18 -6.43
CA TRP A 17 -6.17 -17.20 -6.65
C TRP A 17 -6.61 -15.76 -6.38
N CYS A 18 -7.86 -15.40 -6.69
CA CYS A 18 -8.38 -14.07 -6.36
C CYS A 18 -8.54 -13.89 -4.83
N VAL A 19 -8.95 -14.94 -4.13
CA VAL A 19 -9.10 -14.94 -2.66
C VAL A 19 -7.74 -14.90 -1.96
N GLU A 20 -6.78 -15.70 -2.42
CA GLU A 20 -5.41 -15.72 -1.90
C GLU A 20 -4.68 -14.39 -2.11
N LEU A 21 -4.83 -13.77 -3.29
CA LEU A 21 -4.24 -12.46 -3.56
C LEU A 21 -4.79 -11.39 -2.62
N ASN A 22 -6.12 -11.37 -2.40
CA ASN A 22 -6.74 -10.45 -1.46
C ASN A 22 -6.30 -10.71 -0.02
N ASN A 23 -6.11 -11.98 0.37
CA ASN A 23 -5.58 -12.33 1.69
C ASN A 23 -4.12 -11.93 1.85
N LEU A 24 -3.27 -12.09 0.84
CA LEU A 24 -1.88 -11.66 0.86
C LEU A 24 -1.80 -10.15 1.08
N PHE A 25 -2.60 -9.37 0.35
CA PHE A 25 -2.63 -7.92 0.53
C PHE A 25 -3.21 -7.54 1.90
N THR A 26 -4.32 -8.13 2.31
CA THR A 26 -5.02 -7.72 3.54
C THR A 26 -4.35 -8.21 4.82
N LYS A 27 -3.76 -9.41 4.82
CA LYS A 27 -3.22 -10.07 6.03
C LYS A 27 -1.70 -10.02 6.14
N VAL A 28 -0.99 -9.93 5.02
CA VAL A 28 0.48 -10.04 5.01
C VAL A 28 1.15 -8.73 4.60
N LYS A 29 0.67 -8.07 3.53
CA LYS A 29 1.28 -6.82 3.04
C LYS A 29 0.75 -5.59 3.76
N ASN A 30 -0.55 -5.51 3.99
CA ASN A 30 -1.23 -4.37 4.61
C ASN A 30 -1.76 -4.70 6.01
N GLY A 31 -1.76 -5.98 6.39
CA GLY A 31 -2.16 -6.46 7.71
C GLY A 31 -0.99 -6.37 8.70
N GLY A 32 -0.68 -5.17 9.17
CA GLY A 32 0.28 -4.98 10.27
C GLY A 32 -0.32 -5.37 11.62
N LYS A 33 0.53 -5.80 12.57
CA LYS A 33 0.18 -5.83 14.00
C LYS A 33 0.36 -4.41 14.56
N ASN A 34 -0.75 -3.80 14.96
CA ASN A 34 -0.89 -2.54 15.72
C ASN A 34 -0.62 -1.21 14.96
N SER A 35 -1.12 -0.13 15.56
CA SER A 35 -1.29 1.22 15.00
C SER A 35 -0.04 2.12 15.00
N ASN A 36 1.10 1.68 15.56
CA ASN A 36 2.25 2.56 15.85
C ASN A 36 3.51 2.14 15.09
N ARG A 37 3.44 2.08 13.76
CA ARG A 37 4.63 1.96 12.91
C ARG A 37 5.22 3.36 12.74
N SER A 38 6.30 3.66 13.46
CA SER A 38 6.95 4.98 13.46
C SER A 38 7.33 5.43 12.05
N VAL A 39 7.16 6.72 11.77
CA VAL A 39 7.49 7.38 10.49
C VAL A 39 8.92 7.03 10.03
N GLU A 40 9.85 6.88 10.96
CA GLU A 40 11.24 6.49 10.73
C GLU A 40 11.38 5.14 10.01
N TRP A 41 10.62 4.12 10.42
CA TRP A 41 10.66 2.80 9.79
C TRP A 41 10.10 2.83 8.37
N ILE A 42 9.05 3.63 8.14
CA ILE A 42 8.48 3.81 6.81
C ILE A 42 9.51 4.50 5.89
N ILE A 43 10.18 5.55 6.38
CA ILE A 43 11.23 6.25 5.63
C ILE A 43 12.39 5.29 5.32
N LEU A 44 12.81 4.46 6.28
CA LEU A 44 13.90 3.50 6.12
C LEU A 44 13.59 2.41 5.09
N GLU A 45 12.37 1.85 5.09
CA GLU A 45 12.00 0.74 4.21
C GLU A 45 11.59 1.18 2.80
N SER A 46 11.05 2.39 2.63
CA SER A 46 10.60 2.92 1.34
C SER A 46 11.62 2.76 0.19
N PRO A 47 12.92 3.11 0.35
CA PRO A 47 13.91 2.90 -0.70
C PRO A 47 14.13 1.42 -1.05
N LEU A 48 14.06 0.50 -0.07
CA LEU A 48 14.21 -0.94 -0.31
C LEU A 48 13.05 -1.49 -1.15
N VAL A 49 11.82 -1.02 -0.89
CA VAL A 49 10.64 -1.37 -1.69
C VAL A 49 10.81 -0.89 -3.13
N GLN A 50 11.31 0.33 -3.34
CA GLN A 50 11.56 0.86 -4.68
C GLN A 50 12.63 0.06 -5.44
N VAL A 51 13.73 -0.30 -4.77
CA VAL A 51 14.80 -1.13 -5.37
C VAL A 51 14.25 -2.49 -5.78
N TYR A 52 13.46 -3.12 -4.91
CA TYR A 52 12.83 -4.42 -5.22
C TYR A 52 11.91 -4.34 -6.44
N GLN A 53 11.06 -3.30 -6.54
CA GLN A 53 10.19 -3.08 -7.70
C GLN A 53 11.00 -2.89 -8.99
N ASN A 54 12.11 -2.14 -8.93
CA ASN A 54 12.99 -1.92 -10.07
C ASN A 54 13.63 -3.24 -10.54
N LEU A 55 14.12 -4.07 -9.61
CA LEU A 55 14.69 -5.37 -9.91
C LEU A 55 13.66 -6.31 -10.54
N GLN A 56 12.42 -6.33 -10.03
CA GLN A 56 11.35 -7.10 -10.65
C GLN A 56 11.07 -6.64 -12.09
N GLY A 57 11.01 -5.32 -12.33
CA GLY A 57 10.83 -4.76 -13.66
C GLY A 57 11.97 -5.14 -14.62
N LEU A 58 13.22 -5.11 -14.15
CA LEU A 58 14.39 -5.53 -14.92
C LEU A 58 14.29 -7.01 -15.32
N VAL A 59 14.02 -7.89 -14.35
CA VAL A 59 13.87 -9.32 -14.60
C VAL A 59 12.77 -9.58 -15.63
N GLN A 60 11.61 -8.95 -15.48
CA GLN A 60 10.49 -9.10 -16.42
C GLN A 60 10.85 -8.64 -17.86
N GLN A 61 11.59 -7.54 -17.99
CA GLN A 61 12.08 -7.07 -19.29
C GLN A 61 13.09 -8.04 -19.92
N SER A 62 14.04 -8.55 -19.12
CA SER A 62 15.06 -9.48 -19.59
C SER A 62 14.48 -10.82 -20.07
N PHE A 63 13.37 -11.28 -19.50
CA PHE A 63 12.67 -12.50 -19.93
C PHE A 63 11.71 -12.29 -21.12
N GLY A 64 11.81 -11.16 -21.83
CA GLY A 64 11.09 -10.94 -23.09
C GLY A 64 9.57 -11.00 -22.97
N HIS A 65 9.02 -10.73 -21.78
CA HIS A 65 7.57 -10.70 -21.58
C HIS A 65 6.97 -9.52 -22.36
N THR A 66 6.56 -9.76 -23.61
CA THR A 66 5.97 -8.79 -24.54
C THR A 66 4.63 -8.22 -24.03
N HIS A 67 3.99 -8.93 -23.10
CA HIS A 67 2.81 -8.49 -22.38
C HIS A 67 3.18 -8.14 -20.95
N LEU A 68 3.87 -7.01 -20.78
CA LEU A 68 4.02 -6.37 -19.49
C LEU A 68 2.62 -6.16 -18.90
N THR A 69 2.25 -6.91 -17.87
CA THR A 69 1.02 -6.67 -17.13
C THR A 69 1.21 -5.47 -16.21
N THR A 70 1.43 -4.29 -16.80
CA THR A 70 1.37 -3.00 -16.10
C THR A 70 -0.08 -2.55 -15.87
N ASN A 71 -1.07 -3.42 -16.11
CA ASN A 71 -2.48 -3.14 -15.83
C ASN A 71 -2.81 -2.98 -14.33
N HIS A 72 -1.83 -3.21 -13.45
CA HIS A 72 -1.82 -2.76 -12.06
C HIS A 72 -0.70 -1.76 -11.79
N ALA A 73 -0.44 -0.83 -12.72
CA ALA A 73 0.35 0.34 -12.41
C ALA A 73 -0.31 1.03 -11.21
N ALA A 74 0.47 1.25 -10.15
CA ALA A 74 -0.03 1.91 -8.96
C ALA A 74 -0.74 3.21 -9.40
N PRO A 75 -1.94 3.51 -8.87
CA PRO A 75 -2.68 4.68 -9.28
C PRO A 75 -1.79 5.92 -9.12
N ASN A 76 -1.83 6.82 -10.11
CA ASN A 76 -1.04 8.05 -10.05
C ASN A 76 -1.55 8.90 -8.88
N MET A 77 -0.87 8.77 -7.75
CA MET A 77 -1.25 9.38 -6.47
C MET A 77 -0.78 10.83 -6.34
N ARG A 78 -0.16 11.44 -7.36
CA ARG A 78 0.39 12.79 -7.27
C ARG A 78 -0.63 13.82 -6.79
N LYS A 79 -1.86 13.78 -7.34
CA LYS A 79 -2.96 14.66 -6.92
C LYS A 79 -3.39 14.41 -5.47
N THR A 80 -3.47 13.14 -5.08
CA THR A 80 -3.84 12.74 -3.71
C THR A 80 -2.78 13.22 -2.71
N ILE A 81 -1.50 13.04 -3.03
CA ILE A 81 -0.38 13.48 -2.20
C ILE A 81 -0.35 15.00 -2.08
N ALA A 82 -0.55 15.73 -3.19
CA ALA A 82 -0.61 17.20 -3.17
C ALA A 82 -1.73 17.72 -2.26
N ARG A 83 -2.93 17.14 -2.35
CA ARG A 83 -4.06 17.50 -1.48
C ARG A 83 -3.80 17.13 -0.02
N LEU A 84 -3.14 16.01 0.24
CA LEU A 84 -2.71 15.63 1.59
C LEU A 84 -1.70 16.64 2.16
N GLN A 85 -0.73 17.09 1.36
CA GLN A 85 0.24 18.09 1.76
C GLN A 85 -0.46 19.41 2.15
N GLU A 86 -1.40 19.88 1.34
CA GLU A 86 -2.21 21.07 1.64
C GLU A 86 -2.95 20.93 2.99
N GLN A 87 -3.61 19.78 3.21
CA GLN A 87 -4.33 19.51 4.46
C GLN A 87 -3.40 19.38 5.67
N LEU A 88 -2.21 18.79 5.49
CA LEU A 88 -1.19 18.67 6.52
C LEU A 88 -0.59 20.04 6.87
N THR A 89 -0.39 20.93 5.89
CA THR A 89 0.06 22.31 6.17
C THR A 89 -1.00 23.13 6.89
N LEU A 90 -2.27 23.00 6.48
CA LEU A 90 -3.38 23.74 7.08
C LEU A 90 -3.62 23.34 8.54
N ASN A 91 -3.62 22.03 8.81
CA ASN A 91 -4.03 21.50 10.09
C ASN A 91 -2.87 21.09 10.99
N SER A 92 -1.67 20.87 10.44
CA SER A 92 -0.49 20.37 11.18
C SER A 92 -0.82 19.30 12.23
N PRO A 93 -1.51 18.20 11.87
CA PRO A 93 -1.90 17.19 12.85
C PRO A 93 -0.71 16.42 13.43
N HIS A 94 0.45 16.49 12.77
CA HIS A 94 1.69 15.83 13.13
C HIS A 94 2.52 16.62 14.16
N THR A 95 2.14 17.85 14.50
CA THR A 95 2.81 18.64 15.53
C THR A 95 2.07 18.52 16.86
N VAL A 96 2.84 18.31 17.94
CA VAL A 96 2.32 18.27 19.30
C VAL A 96 2.05 19.70 19.75
N LEU A 97 0.78 20.05 19.88
CA LEU A 97 0.33 21.36 20.36
C LEU A 97 -0.39 21.19 21.69
N ALA A 98 0.05 21.92 22.71
CA ALA A 98 -0.58 21.91 24.03
C ALA A 98 -2.03 22.41 23.95
N GLY A 99 -2.97 21.71 24.60
CA GLY A 99 -4.40 22.08 24.63
C GLY A 99 -5.26 21.48 23.52
N ARG A 100 -4.69 20.69 22.60
CA ARG A 100 -5.44 19.98 21.55
C ARG A 100 -6.25 18.83 22.17
N LYS A 101 -7.58 18.90 22.10
CA LYS A 101 -8.47 17.84 22.62
C LYS A 101 -8.57 16.69 21.62
N SER A 102 -8.41 15.47 22.09
CA SER A 102 -8.70 14.26 21.31
C SER A 102 -10.17 13.89 21.48
N GLN A 103 -10.85 13.52 20.38
CA GLN A 103 -12.22 12.99 20.47
C GLN A 103 -12.24 11.58 21.08
N TYR A 104 -11.15 10.82 20.90
CA TYR A 104 -11.02 9.45 21.36
C TYR A 104 -9.62 9.24 21.94
N LEU A 105 -9.55 8.53 23.06
CA LEU A 105 -8.32 8.11 23.71
C LEU A 105 -8.14 6.61 23.42
N VAL A 106 -6.97 6.24 22.89
CA VAL A 106 -6.62 4.84 22.64
C VAL A 106 -5.67 4.40 23.73
N ASP A 107 -6.03 3.33 24.45
CA ASP A 107 -5.18 2.78 25.50
C ASP A 107 -3.89 2.22 24.91
N ASP A 108 -2.78 2.50 25.59
CA ASP A 108 -1.47 2.03 25.18
C ASP A 108 -1.33 0.53 25.51
N LEU A 109 -1.48 -0.29 24.47
CA LEU A 109 -1.40 -1.75 24.55
C LEU A 109 0.05 -2.27 24.73
N SER A 110 1.06 -1.40 24.79
CA SER A 110 2.47 -1.79 24.98
C SER A 110 2.86 -2.06 26.45
N LYS A 111 1.95 -1.82 27.41
CA LYS A 111 2.15 -2.20 28.81
C LYS A 111 1.57 -3.59 29.08
N LYS A 112 2.36 -4.63 28.84
CA LYS A 112 2.20 -5.97 29.44
C LYS A 112 3.56 -6.59 29.71
#